data_AF-A0A380TLR6-F1
#
_entry.id   AF-A0A380TLR6-F1
#
_cell.length_a   1.000
_cell.length_b   1.000
_cell.length_c   1.000
_cell.angle_alpha   90.00
_cell.angle_beta   90.00
_cell.angle_gamma   90.00
#
_symmetry.space_group_name_H-M   'P 1'
#
loop_
_entity.id
_entity.type
_entity.pdbx_description
1 polymer ?
#
loop_
_entity_poly.entity_id
_entity_poly.type
_entity_poly.pdbx_seq_one_letter_code
_entity_poly.pdbx_strand_id
1 'polypeptide(L)'
;MCWRIPCSGDVPQLRLFKSADYQAQIDMRSGTPTLRISIIQAQEATPQVMKTCPVWDKKPVEIDVSGTFVDGEKIRDFYSGQQAQVKHGKVTFMPAKEANGLLLLEKVADKSAVKNSAEFHWKNATVYFVLTDRFFNGNPANDHSYGRQKYGMQEIGTFHGSDLAGLTQKLDYLQQLGVNAIWISSPLEQMHGWVGCGSKGDFPHYAYHGYYHLDWTKVDANMGSKADLARFIQQAHQRGMRVLFDVVMNHTGYATLADMQEFGFGALYLKAEEKQRILGEHWTTWKPGERQNWHSFNDYINFADKQAWQNW
;
A
#
# COMPACT_ATOMS: atom_id res chain seq x y z
N MET A 1 -39.41 37.07 25.75
CA MET A 1 -38.66 36.39 26.84
C MET A 1 -38.47 34.93 26.44
N CYS A 2 -37.31 34.56 25.89
CA CYS A 2 -36.98 33.15 25.67
C CYS A 2 -36.26 32.62 26.91
N TRP A 3 -36.91 31.67 27.60
CA TRP A 3 -36.40 31.01 28.80
C TRP A 3 -35.28 30.05 28.41
N ARG A 4 -34.07 30.24 28.96
CA ARG A 4 -33.04 29.20 28.98
C ARG A 4 -33.43 28.19 30.05
N ILE A 5 -33.88 27.01 29.65
CA ILE A 5 -34.15 25.89 30.55
C ILE A 5 -32.77 25.33 30.97
N PRO A 6 -32.43 25.26 32.28
CA PRO A 6 -31.23 24.59 32.74
C PRO A 6 -31.25 23.11 32.31
N CYS A 7 -30.12 22.57 31.88
CA CYS A 7 -30.00 21.15 31.60
C CYS A 7 -30.46 20.33 32.82
N SER A 8 -31.40 19.40 32.61
CA SER A 8 -31.82 18.43 33.62
C SER A 8 -31.53 17.03 33.10
N GLY A 9 -30.82 16.24 33.90
CA GLY A 9 -30.31 14.92 33.56
C GLY A 9 -29.04 14.58 34.32
N ASP A 10 -28.68 13.30 34.36
CA ASP A 10 -27.45 12.84 35.01
C ASP A 10 -26.21 13.41 34.29
N VAL A 11 -25.21 13.83 35.07
CA VAL A 11 -23.96 14.35 34.52
C VAL A 11 -23.29 13.25 33.70
N PRO A 12 -22.94 13.49 32.42
CA PRO A 12 -22.28 12.49 31.61
C PRO A 12 -20.94 12.09 32.24
N GLN A 13 -20.73 10.79 32.40
CA GLN A 13 -19.49 10.23 32.91
C GLN A 13 -18.39 10.42 31.86
N LEU A 14 -17.45 11.34 32.11
CA LEU A 14 -16.27 11.54 31.27
C LEU A 14 -15.17 10.57 31.68
N ARG A 15 -14.71 9.75 30.73
CA ARG A 15 -13.57 8.84 30.94
C ARG A 15 -12.29 9.46 30.40
N LEU A 16 -11.29 9.60 31.26
CA LEU A 16 -9.98 10.09 30.86
C LEU A 16 -9.15 8.93 30.26
N PHE A 17 -8.82 9.03 28.98
CA PHE A 17 -7.97 8.03 28.29
C PHE A 17 -6.48 8.39 28.28
N LYS A 18 -6.12 9.65 28.57
CA LYS A 18 -4.74 10.14 28.59
C LYS A 18 -4.57 11.17 29.72
N SER A 19 -3.50 11.06 30.50
CA SER A 19 -3.17 12.07 31.51
C SER A 19 -2.53 13.28 30.84
N ALA A 20 -3.16 14.45 30.92
CA ALA A 20 -2.64 15.73 30.41
C ALA A 20 -3.44 16.91 31.03
N ASP A 21 -2.94 18.13 30.84
CA ASP A 21 -3.72 19.34 31.11
C ASP A 21 -4.63 19.64 29.92
N TYR A 22 -5.91 19.88 30.19
CA TYR A 22 -6.92 20.12 29.16
C TYR A 22 -7.49 21.53 29.26
N GLN A 23 -7.72 22.16 28.11
CA GLN A 23 -8.48 23.38 28.01
C GLN A 23 -9.84 23.07 27.38
N ALA A 24 -10.91 23.49 28.05
CA ALA A 24 -12.27 23.45 27.53
C ALA A 24 -12.74 24.87 27.21
N GLN A 25 -13.28 25.07 26.01
CA GLN A 25 -13.85 26.35 25.57
C GLN A 25 -15.27 26.14 25.04
N ILE A 26 -16.19 27.00 25.45
CA ILE A 26 -17.57 27.01 24.95
C ILE A 26 -17.71 28.19 24.00
N ASP A 27 -17.97 27.93 22.73
CA ASP A 27 -18.25 28.94 21.71
C ASP A 27 -19.76 29.06 21.49
N MET A 28 -20.27 30.28 21.68
CA MET A 28 -21.70 30.62 21.61
C MET A 28 -22.06 31.42 20.34
N ARG A 29 -21.09 31.69 19.44
CA ARG A 29 -21.26 32.63 18.33
C ARG A 29 -22.21 32.17 17.24
N SER A 30 -22.40 30.86 17.07
CA SER A 30 -23.25 30.27 16.02
C SER A 30 -24.72 30.10 16.44
N GLY A 31 -25.12 30.60 17.61
CA GLY A 31 -26.46 30.40 18.18
C GLY A 31 -26.68 29.01 18.80
N THR A 32 -25.80 28.04 18.51
CA THR A 32 -25.74 26.73 19.18
C THR A 32 -24.44 26.65 19.99
N PRO A 33 -24.48 26.39 21.31
CA PRO A 33 -23.27 26.21 22.11
C PRO A 33 -22.42 25.05 21.58
N THR A 34 -21.16 25.30 21.29
CA THR A 34 -20.20 24.25 20.91
C THR A 34 -19.11 24.15 21.97
N LEU A 35 -18.87 22.96 22.48
CA LEU A 35 -17.79 22.67 23.43
C LEU A 35 -16.58 22.14 22.65
N ARG A 36 -15.45 22.83 22.76
CA ARG A 36 -14.16 22.37 22.24
C ARG A 36 -13.25 21.99 23.41
N ILE A 37 -12.71 20.78 23.38
CA ILE A 37 -11.72 20.29 24.33
C ILE A 37 -10.40 20.10 23.58
N SER A 38 -9.32 20.70 24.09
CA SER A 38 -7.96 20.58 23.55
C SER A 38 -6.97 20.26 24.66
N ILE A 39 -5.89 19.55 24.33
CA ILE A 39 -4.78 19.34 25.26
C ILE A 39 -3.93 20.62 25.28
N ILE A 40 -3.66 21.13 26.48
CA ILE A 40 -2.66 22.17 26.68
C ILE A 40 -1.31 21.49 26.47
N GLN A 41 -0.72 21.66 25.29
CA GLN A 41 0.69 21.35 25.12
C GLN A 41 1.44 22.34 26.00
N ALA A 42 2.14 21.82 27.02
CA ALA A 42 3.20 22.58 27.65
C ALA A 42 4.11 23.02 26.50
N GLN A 43 4.23 24.33 26.32
CA GLN A 43 5.23 24.87 25.43
C GLN A 43 6.54 24.54 26.11
N GLU A 44 7.14 23.42 25.72
CA GLU A 44 8.53 23.14 26.05
C GLU A 44 9.28 24.37 25.57
N ALA A 45 9.77 25.17 26.53
CA ALA A 45 10.77 26.15 26.25
C ALA A 45 11.91 25.36 25.60
N THR A 46 11.95 25.35 24.28
CA THR A 46 13.03 24.74 23.54
C THR A 46 14.20 25.65 23.87
N PRO A 47 15.20 25.24 24.68
CA PRO A 47 16.42 26.00 24.66
C PRO A 47 16.89 25.92 23.22
N GLN A 48 16.87 27.04 22.50
CA GLN A 48 17.57 27.17 21.23
C GLN A 48 19.06 27.15 21.53
N VAL A 49 19.57 26.02 21.99
CA VAL A 49 20.94 25.66 21.70
C VAL A 49 20.89 25.32 20.23
N MET A 50 21.26 26.27 19.38
CA MET A 50 21.76 25.93 18.05
C MET A 50 22.94 24.99 18.29
N LYS A 51 22.67 23.68 18.35
CA LYS A 51 23.71 22.67 18.23
C LYS A 51 24.15 22.78 16.78
N THR A 52 25.16 23.61 16.55
CA THR A 52 25.94 23.52 15.33
C THR A 52 26.47 22.10 15.29
N CYS A 53 26.11 21.35 14.23
CA CYS A 53 26.70 20.05 14.01
C CYS A 53 28.22 20.25 13.98
N PRO A 54 28.99 19.56 14.81
CA PRO A 54 30.44 19.73 14.83
C PRO A 54 30.97 19.44 13.42
N VAL A 55 31.67 20.42 12.85
CA VAL A 55 32.35 20.25 11.55
C VAL A 55 33.60 19.44 11.82
N TRP A 56 33.70 18.30 11.16
CA TRP A 56 34.85 17.42 11.29
C TRP A 56 36.14 18.12 10.83
N ASP A 57 37.16 18.09 11.68
CA ASP A 57 38.44 18.77 11.49
C ASP A 57 39.47 17.93 10.70
N LYS A 58 39.00 16.86 10.03
CA LYS A 58 39.82 15.90 9.27
C LYS A 58 40.81 15.11 10.12
N LYS A 59 40.58 15.00 11.43
CA LYS A 59 41.37 14.16 12.34
C LYS A 59 40.64 12.87 12.72
N PRO A 60 41.36 11.87 13.26
CA PRO A 60 40.71 10.70 13.83
C PRO A 60 39.73 11.10 14.94
N VAL A 61 38.58 10.44 14.96
CA VAL A 61 37.53 10.62 15.96
C VAL A 61 37.61 9.46 16.93
N GLU A 62 37.83 9.78 18.21
CA GLU A 62 37.72 8.82 19.31
C GLU A 62 36.28 8.82 19.84
N ILE A 63 35.69 7.63 19.96
CA ILE A 63 34.31 7.45 20.40
C ILE A 63 34.31 6.53 21.62
N ASP A 64 33.60 6.94 22.67
CA ASP A 64 33.21 6.05 23.75
C ASP A 64 32.06 5.16 23.28
N VAL A 65 32.32 3.86 23.28
CA VAL A 65 31.44 2.81 22.78
C VAL A 65 31.04 1.82 23.88
N SER A 66 31.43 2.08 25.12
CA SER A 66 31.24 1.20 26.28
C SER A 66 29.77 0.86 26.57
N GLY A 67 28.83 1.72 26.14
CA GLY A 67 27.39 1.47 26.26
C GLY A 67 26.83 0.41 25.30
N THR A 68 27.59 0.03 24.27
CA THR A 68 27.12 -0.89 23.20
C THR A 68 28.05 -2.07 22.97
N PHE A 69 29.37 -1.86 23.07
CA PHE A 69 30.40 -2.87 22.75
C PHE A 69 31.33 -3.08 23.95
N VAL A 70 31.75 -4.33 24.16
CA VAL A 70 32.64 -4.69 25.28
C VAL A 70 34.11 -4.67 24.86
N ASP A 71 35.00 -4.45 25.82
CA ASP A 71 36.45 -4.46 25.59
C ASP A 71 36.91 -5.77 24.94
N GLY A 72 37.78 -5.63 23.93
CA GLY A 72 38.26 -6.76 23.13
C GLY A 72 37.39 -7.10 21.92
N GLU A 73 36.18 -6.55 21.78
CA GLU A 73 35.39 -6.74 20.55
C GLU A 73 36.02 -6.04 19.35
N LYS A 74 36.01 -6.71 18.20
CA LYS A 74 36.35 -6.09 16.92
C LYS A 74 35.11 -5.43 16.35
N ILE A 75 35.22 -4.15 16.05
CA ILE A 75 34.17 -3.36 15.40
C ILE A 75 34.73 -2.68 14.15
N ARG A 76 33.83 -2.27 13.26
CA ARG A 76 34.12 -1.68 11.98
C ARG A 76 33.32 -0.40 11.80
N ASP A 77 33.93 0.60 11.16
CA ASP A 77 33.18 1.69 10.54
C ASP A 77 32.67 1.26 9.14
N PHE A 78 31.36 1.30 8.94
CA PHE A 78 30.70 0.87 7.72
C PHE A 78 31.21 1.65 6.50
N TYR A 79 31.35 2.98 6.64
CA TYR A 79 31.73 3.89 5.55
C TYR A 79 33.18 3.70 5.11
N SER A 80 34.13 3.74 6.03
CA SER A 80 35.57 3.63 5.69
C SER A 80 36.07 2.20 5.53
N GLY A 81 35.32 1.21 6.03
CA GLY A 81 35.77 -0.19 6.06
C GLY A 81 36.82 -0.51 7.11
N GLN A 82 37.34 0.50 7.83
CA GLN A 82 38.36 0.33 8.86
C GLN A 82 37.82 -0.49 10.02
N GLN A 83 38.69 -1.29 10.65
CA GLN A 83 38.36 -2.07 11.84
C GLN A 83 39.24 -1.64 13.01
N ALA A 84 38.66 -1.63 14.20
CA ALA A 84 39.36 -1.39 15.45
C ALA A 84 38.88 -2.39 16.50
N GLN A 85 39.73 -2.63 17.50
CA GLN A 85 39.33 -3.38 18.68
C GLN A 85 38.98 -2.40 19.79
N VAL A 86 37.87 -2.62 20.49
CA VAL A 86 37.47 -1.81 21.63
C VAL A 86 38.52 -1.97 22.74
N LYS A 87 39.07 -0.84 23.20
CA LYS A 87 40.07 -0.79 24.28
C LYS A 87 39.65 0.28 25.27
N HIS A 88 39.47 -0.10 26.54
CA HIS A 88 39.03 0.79 27.61
C HIS A 88 37.72 1.52 27.26
N GLY A 89 36.77 0.80 26.66
CA GLY A 89 35.48 1.30 26.23
C GLY A 89 35.51 2.19 25.00
N LYS A 90 36.67 2.35 24.33
CA LYS A 90 36.86 3.33 23.27
C LYS A 90 37.39 2.73 21.97
N VAL A 91 37.13 3.43 20.89
CA VAL A 91 37.69 3.19 19.56
C VAL A 91 38.05 4.49 18.88
N THR A 92 39.01 4.44 17.96
CA THR A 92 39.43 5.59 17.16
C THR A 92 39.40 5.21 15.69
N PHE A 93 38.67 5.99 14.90
CA PHE A 93 38.59 5.82 13.44
C PHE A 93 38.93 7.11 12.73
N MET A 94 39.47 7.00 11.52
CA MET A 94 39.47 8.11 10.57
C MET A 94 38.20 8.01 9.73
N PRO A 95 37.24 8.97 9.85
CA PRO A 95 36.06 8.99 9.00
C PRO A 95 36.41 8.98 7.52
N ALA A 96 35.56 8.31 6.71
CA ALA A 96 35.71 8.32 5.26
C ALA A 96 35.59 9.76 4.72
N LYS A 97 36.32 10.08 3.63
CA LYS A 97 36.37 11.45 3.07
C LYS A 97 34.98 11.95 2.69
N GLU A 98 34.15 11.05 2.18
CA GLU A 98 32.78 11.24 1.74
C GLU A 98 31.76 11.23 2.89
N ALA A 99 32.13 10.75 4.07
CA ALA A 99 31.24 10.65 5.23
C ALA A 99 31.21 11.94 6.08
N ASN A 100 32.04 12.95 5.76
CA ASN A 100 32.07 14.25 6.45
C ASN A 100 32.14 14.17 7.99
N GLY A 101 32.88 13.19 8.52
CA GLY A 101 33.01 12.97 9.97
C GLY A 101 32.02 11.98 10.58
N LEU A 102 31.04 11.49 9.81
CA LEU A 102 30.11 10.47 10.27
C LEU A 102 30.80 9.10 10.36
N LEU A 103 30.54 8.39 11.45
CA LEU A 103 30.98 7.02 11.69
C LEU A 103 29.75 6.16 11.96
N LEU A 104 29.67 5.01 11.31
CA LEU A 104 28.61 4.02 11.56
C LEU A 104 29.26 2.73 12.01
N LEU A 105 29.21 2.48 13.32
CA LEU A 105 29.94 1.39 13.95
C LEU A 105 29.11 0.11 13.99
N GLU A 106 29.65 -0.97 13.45
CA GLU A 106 29.07 -2.32 13.49
C GLU A 106 30.07 -3.32 14.08
N LYS A 107 29.58 -4.39 14.71
CA LYS A 107 30.44 -5.49 15.14
C LYS A 107 31.01 -6.20 13.93
N VAL A 108 32.30 -6.52 13.93
CA VAL A 108 32.89 -7.37 12.89
C VAL A 108 32.38 -8.78 13.12
N ALA A 109 31.42 -9.21 12.28
CA ALA A 109 30.93 -10.58 12.33
C ALA A 109 32.08 -11.54 12.01
N ASP A 110 32.27 -12.55 12.87
CA ASP A 110 33.07 -13.71 12.51
C ASP A 110 32.45 -14.32 11.25
N LYS A 111 33.23 -14.47 10.18
CA LYS A 111 32.73 -15.00 8.90
C LYS A 111 32.18 -16.44 9.03
N SER A 112 32.49 -17.13 10.13
CA SER A 112 31.91 -18.42 10.53
C SER A 112 30.52 -18.30 11.18
N ALA A 113 30.11 -17.13 11.63
CA ALA A 113 28.81 -16.84 12.29
C ALA A 113 27.76 -16.23 11.35
N VAL A 114 28.09 -15.99 10.07
CA VAL A 114 27.09 -15.63 9.02
C VAL A 114 26.35 -16.89 8.58
N LYS A 115 25.74 -17.58 9.55
CA LYS A 115 24.76 -18.63 9.34
C LYS A 115 23.49 -18.41 10.14
N ASN A 116 23.29 -17.18 10.62
CA ASN A 116 21.98 -16.71 11.03
C ASN A 116 21.62 -15.53 10.13
N SER A 117 20.73 -15.77 9.16
CA SER A 117 19.85 -14.69 8.71
C SER A 117 19.29 -14.08 9.99
N ALA A 118 19.62 -12.82 10.31
CA ALA A 118 19.02 -12.14 11.43
C ALA A 118 17.51 -12.42 11.39
N GLU A 119 16.97 -12.99 12.47
CA GLU A 119 15.57 -13.38 12.52
C GLU A 119 14.72 -12.16 12.10
N PHE A 120 13.80 -12.35 11.15
CA PHE A 120 13.00 -11.25 10.66
C PHE A 120 12.07 -10.77 11.78
N HIS A 121 12.20 -9.51 12.17
CA HIS A 121 11.33 -8.88 13.16
C HIS A 121 10.50 -7.76 12.52
N TRP A 122 9.17 -7.88 12.60
CA TRP A 122 8.22 -6.88 12.08
C TRP A 122 8.44 -5.46 12.64
N LYS A 123 8.99 -5.33 13.86
CA LYS A 123 9.32 -4.04 14.47
C LYS A 123 10.39 -3.25 13.71
N ASN A 124 11.21 -3.94 12.92
CA ASN A 124 12.30 -3.37 12.12
C ASN A 124 12.01 -3.51 10.62
N ALA A 125 10.74 -3.72 10.24
CA ALA A 125 10.37 -3.89 8.85
C ALA A 125 10.34 -2.54 8.13
N THR A 126 11.10 -2.43 7.04
CA THR A 126 10.97 -1.38 6.04
C THR A 126 10.03 -1.93 4.96
N VAL A 127 8.77 -1.51 5.03
CA VAL A 127 7.71 -1.96 4.12
C VAL A 127 7.66 -1.05 2.90
N TYR A 128 7.62 -1.64 1.70
CA TYR A 128 7.37 -0.94 0.45
C TYR A 128 6.03 -1.39 -0.13
N PHE A 129 5.07 -0.47 -0.22
CA PHE A 129 3.79 -0.73 -0.87
C PHE A 129 3.89 -0.55 -2.39
N VAL A 130 3.40 -1.54 -3.12
CA VAL A 130 3.36 -1.57 -4.58
C VAL A 130 1.92 -1.77 -5.04
N LEU A 131 1.39 -0.78 -5.74
CA LEU A 131 0.22 -0.99 -6.59
C LEU A 131 0.69 -1.81 -7.81
N THR A 132 0.43 -3.12 -7.80
CA THR A 132 1.05 -4.09 -8.71
C THR A 132 1.02 -3.64 -10.17
N ASP A 133 -0.15 -3.24 -10.68
CA ASP A 133 -0.39 -2.82 -12.07
C ASP A 133 0.34 -1.53 -12.50
N ARG A 134 0.90 -0.77 -11.55
CA ARG A 134 1.56 0.53 -11.80
C ARG A 134 3.06 0.53 -11.54
N PHE A 135 3.67 -0.63 -11.37
CA PHE A 135 5.07 -0.72 -10.97
C PHE A 135 6.05 -1.03 -12.11
N PHE A 136 5.97 -2.23 -12.68
CA PHE A 136 6.82 -2.63 -13.80
C PHE A 136 6.16 -3.78 -14.60
N ASN A 137 5.99 -3.60 -15.91
CA ASN A 137 5.53 -4.65 -16.83
C ASN A 137 6.69 -5.57 -17.19
N GLY A 138 6.62 -6.82 -16.70
CA GLY A 138 7.63 -7.84 -16.93
C GLY A 138 7.24 -8.86 -17.99
N ASN A 139 5.96 -8.96 -18.33
CA ASN A 139 5.40 -9.89 -19.31
C ASN A 139 4.22 -9.28 -20.09
N PRO A 140 4.47 -8.52 -21.16
CA PRO A 140 3.41 -7.90 -21.95
C PRO A 140 2.41 -8.88 -22.60
N ALA A 141 2.71 -10.18 -22.62
CA ALA A 141 1.83 -11.19 -23.20
C ALA A 141 0.52 -11.39 -22.42
N ASN A 142 0.45 -10.95 -21.16
CA ASN A 142 -0.76 -11.07 -20.34
C ASN A 142 -1.57 -9.76 -20.21
N ASP A 143 -1.13 -8.66 -20.84
CA ASP A 143 -1.74 -7.32 -20.76
C ASP A 143 -3.23 -7.28 -21.15
N HIS A 144 -3.66 -8.22 -21.99
CA HIS A 144 -5.02 -8.29 -22.54
C HIS A 144 -5.83 -9.50 -22.05
N SER A 145 -5.45 -10.09 -20.91
CA SER A 145 -6.20 -11.21 -20.33
C SER A 145 -7.68 -10.85 -20.15
N TYR A 146 -8.55 -11.85 -20.31
CA TYR A 146 -10.01 -11.69 -20.30
C TYR A 146 -10.58 -10.69 -21.33
N GLY A 147 -9.79 -10.33 -22.35
CA GLY A 147 -10.18 -9.36 -23.36
C GLY A 147 -10.16 -7.90 -22.88
N ARG A 148 -9.53 -7.61 -21.73
CA ARG A 148 -9.44 -6.26 -21.17
C ARG A 148 -8.71 -5.32 -22.13
N GLN A 149 -9.28 -4.12 -22.29
CA GLN A 149 -8.81 -3.13 -23.26
C GLN A 149 -8.38 -1.84 -22.57
N LYS A 150 -7.41 -1.16 -23.18
CA LYS A 150 -7.02 0.20 -22.84
C LYS A 150 -8.08 1.20 -23.29
N TYR A 151 -8.20 2.32 -22.57
CA TYR A 151 -9.20 3.34 -22.88
C TYR A 151 -8.68 4.77 -22.63
N GLY A 152 -8.75 5.58 -23.69
CA GLY A 152 -8.32 6.98 -23.68
C GLY A 152 -6.80 7.13 -23.55
N MET A 153 -6.31 8.37 -23.69
CA MET A 153 -4.87 8.65 -23.66
C MET A 153 -4.25 8.50 -22.26
N GLN A 154 -5.05 8.59 -21.20
CA GLN A 154 -4.57 8.56 -19.81
C GLN A 154 -4.81 7.23 -19.10
N GLU A 155 -5.62 6.33 -19.66
CA GLU A 155 -5.81 4.96 -19.15
C GLU A 155 -6.12 4.89 -17.63
N ILE A 156 -6.81 5.90 -17.11
CA ILE A 156 -6.96 6.11 -15.65
C ILE A 156 -7.70 4.97 -14.95
N GLY A 157 -8.60 4.30 -15.67
CA GLY A 157 -9.41 3.18 -15.20
C GLY A 157 -8.99 1.83 -15.74
N THR A 158 -7.91 1.73 -16.52
CA THR A 158 -7.52 0.46 -17.17
C THR A 158 -6.23 -0.11 -16.58
N PHE A 159 -5.99 -1.40 -16.86
CA PHE A 159 -4.71 -2.04 -16.56
C PHE A 159 -3.60 -1.43 -17.41
N HIS A 160 -2.44 -1.18 -16.79
CA HIS A 160 -1.22 -0.69 -17.43
C HIS A 160 -0.22 -1.81 -17.74
N GLY A 161 -0.48 -3.02 -17.23
CA GLY A 161 0.25 -4.24 -17.59
C GLY A 161 1.39 -4.59 -16.64
N SER A 162 1.56 -3.86 -15.53
CA SER A 162 2.57 -4.28 -14.56
C SER A 162 2.11 -5.55 -13.81
N ASP A 163 3.06 -6.45 -13.54
CA ASP A 163 2.74 -7.83 -13.19
C ASP A 163 3.74 -8.43 -12.19
N LEU A 164 3.47 -9.67 -11.75
CA LEU A 164 4.32 -10.41 -10.81
C LEU A 164 5.71 -10.74 -11.39
N ALA A 165 5.81 -10.90 -12.71
CA ALA A 165 7.09 -11.13 -13.36
C ALA A 165 7.97 -9.88 -13.27
N GLY A 166 7.39 -8.70 -13.44
CA GLY A 166 8.05 -7.41 -13.34
C GLY A 166 8.44 -7.07 -11.91
N LEU A 167 7.57 -7.34 -10.94
CA LEU A 167 7.90 -7.30 -9.52
C LEU A 167 9.14 -8.15 -9.20
N THR A 168 9.17 -9.38 -9.72
CA THR A 168 10.32 -10.29 -9.54
C THR A 168 11.60 -9.70 -10.12
N GLN A 169 11.54 -9.07 -11.32
CA GLN A 169 12.70 -8.44 -11.97
C GLN A 169 13.23 -7.22 -11.20
N LYS A 170 12.41 -6.59 -10.36
CA LYS A 170 12.77 -5.39 -9.57
C LYS A 170 13.14 -5.69 -8.12
N LEU A 171 13.24 -6.95 -7.73
CA LEU A 171 13.64 -7.32 -6.37
C LEU A 171 15.03 -6.80 -6.00
N ASP A 172 15.98 -6.75 -6.93
CA ASP A 172 17.32 -6.20 -6.65
C ASP A 172 17.27 -4.68 -6.39
N TYR A 173 16.41 -3.96 -7.10
CA TYR A 173 16.14 -2.54 -6.84
C TYR A 173 15.55 -2.34 -5.44
N LEU A 174 14.55 -3.14 -5.06
CA LEU A 174 13.96 -3.07 -3.72
C LEU A 174 14.97 -3.42 -2.63
N GLN A 175 15.89 -4.36 -2.90
CA GLN A 175 16.96 -4.71 -1.97
C GLN A 175 17.94 -3.57 -1.75
N GLN A 176 18.33 -2.88 -2.83
CA GLN A 176 19.23 -1.72 -2.77
C GLN A 176 18.62 -0.55 -2.00
N LEU A 177 17.30 -0.40 -2.03
CA LEU A 177 16.58 0.56 -1.20
C LEU A 177 16.55 0.21 0.29
N GLY A 178 16.97 -1.00 0.68
CA GLY A 178 16.89 -1.48 2.06
C GLY A 178 15.51 -2.01 2.47
N VAL A 179 14.65 -2.32 1.50
CA VAL A 179 13.33 -2.92 1.75
C VAL A 179 13.51 -4.36 2.21
N ASN A 180 12.82 -4.74 3.29
CA ASN A 180 12.78 -6.12 3.79
C ASN A 180 11.35 -6.67 3.89
N ALA A 181 10.34 -5.90 3.51
CA ALA A 181 8.96 -6.35 3.35
C ALA A 181 8.30 -5.65 2.15
N ILE A 182 7.71 -6.42 1.25
CA ILE A 182 7.00 -5.92 0.07
C ILE A 182 5.51 -6.15 0.29
N TRP A 183 4.72 -5.09 0.23
CA TRP A 183 3.26 -5.17 0.27
C TRP A 183 2.73 -4.90 -1.13
N ILE A 184 2.03 -5.87 -1.74
CA ILE A 184 1.44 -5.73 -3.06
C ILE A 184 -0.08 -5.65 -2.99
N SER A 185 -0.72 -5.03 -3.99
CA SER A 185 -2.15 -5.20 -4.24
C SER A 185 -2.52 -6.68 -4.39
N SER A 186 -3.77 -7.04 -4.10
CA SER A 186 -4.23 -8.43 -4.21
C SER A 186 -3.92 -9.01 -5.59
N PRO A 187 -3.15 -10.11 -5.69
CA PRO A 187 -2.88 -10.80 -6.94
C PRO A 187 -4.03 -11.72 -7.37
N LEU A 188 -5.08 -11.84 -6.56
CA LEU A 188 -6.19 -12.77 -6.78
C LEU A 188 -7.10 -12.33 -7.93
N GLU A 189 -7.81 -13.28 -8.55
CA GLU A 189 -8.63 -13.05 -9.73
C GLU A 189 -9.70 -11.98 -9.49
N GLN A 190 -9.71 -10.97 -10.36
CA GLN A 190 -10.63 -9.85 -10.33
C GLN A 190 -11.70 -10.02 -11.41
N MET A 191 -12.83 -9.32 -11.28
CA MET A 191 -13.89 -9.29 -12.31
C MET A 191 -13.30 -9.03 -13.71
N HIS A 192 -13.80 -9.72 -14.73
CA HIS A 192 -13.18 -9.72 -16.05
C HIS A 192 -13.46 -8.42 -16.82
N GLY A 193 -14.64 -7.83 -16.60
CA GLY A 193 -15.09 -6.62 -17.27
C GLY A 193 -14.76 -5.32 -16.53
N TRP A 194 -15.50 -4.28 -16.90
CA TRP A 194 -15.39 -2.93 -16.35
C TRP A 194 -16.74 -2.47 -15.78
N VAL A 195 -16.70 -1.47 -14.91
CA VAL A 195 -17.87 -0.68 -14.49
C VAL A 195 -17.69 0.78 -14.89
N GLY A 196 -18.79 1.52 -15.05
CA GLY A 196 -18.70 2.97 -15.23
C GLY A 196 -18.13 3.64 -13.99
N CYS A 197 -17.20 4.58 -14.17
CA CYS A 197 -16.60 5.35 -13.08
C CYS A 197 -16.44 6.83 -13.46
N GLY A 198 -16.13 7.67 -12.48
CA GLY A 198 -16.18 9.12 -12.60
C GLY A 198 -17.51 9.69 -12.12
N SER A 199 -17.59 11.01 -12.01
CA SER A 199 -18.78 11.70 -11.47
C SER A 199 -20.03 11.50 -12.32
N LYS A 200 -19.87 11.11 -13.59
CA LYS A 200 -20.97 10.91 -14.55
C LYS A 200 -20.81 9.64 -15.39
N GLY A 201 -20.02 8.65 -14.96
CA GLY A 201 -19.71 7.48 -15.77
C GLY A 201 -18.83 7.84 -16.97
N ASP A 202 -17.78 8.62 -16.70
CA ASP A 202 -16.93 9.26 -17.69
C ASP A 202 -16.00 8.25 -18.41
N PHE A 203 -15.67 7.13 -17.78
CA PHE A 203 -14.76 6.12 -18.32
C PHE A 203 -15.06 4.71 -17.79
N PRO A 204 -14.64 3.65 -18.50
CA PRO A 204 -14.70 2.28 -18.00
C PRO A 204 -13.58 2.04 -16.98
N HIS A 205 -13.92 1.41 -15.87
CA HIS A 205 -13.01 1.15 -14.77
C HIS A 205 -12.92 -0.33 -14.48
N TYR A 206 -11.75 -0.89 -14.76
CA TYR A 206 -11.37 -2.26 -14.46
C TYR A 206 -10.79 -2.36 -13.04
N ALA A 207 -10.69 -3.60 -12.56
CA ALA A 207 -10.21 -3.93 -11.23
C ALA A 207 -8.67 -3.94 -11.07
N TYR A 208 -7.96 -3.04 -11.75
CA TYR A 208 -6.49 -3.01 -11.76
C TYR A 208 -5.86 -2.84 -10.37
N HIS A 209 -6.62 -2.30 -9.42
CA HIS A 209 -6.21 -2.05 -8.04
C HIS A 209 -6.28 -3.29 -7.13
N GLY A 210 -6.90 -4.39 -7.58
CA GLY A 210 -6.97 -5.64 -6.79
C GLY A 210 -8.05 -5.65 -5.70
N TYR A 211 -9.17 -4.94 -5.87
CA TYR A 211 -10.25 -4.89 -4.85
C TYR A 211 -11.64 -5.30 -5.34
N TYR A 212 -11.76 -5.79 -6.57
CA TYR A 212 -13.01 -6.28 -7.14
C TYR A 212 -12.88 -7.76 -7.49
N HIS A 213 -12.70 -8.58 -6.46
CA HIS A 213 -12.46 -10.03 -6.56
C HIS A 213 -13.63 -10.79 -7.21
N LEU A 214 -13.29 -11.71 -8.09
CA LEU A 214 -14.20 -12.71 -8.64
C LEU A 214 -13.94 -14.09 -8.01
N ASP A 215 -12.66 -14.48 -7.87
CA ASP A 215 -12.25 -15.79 -7.35
C ASP A 215 -10.99 -15.64 -6.46
N TRP A 216 -11.13 -15.89 -5.16
CA TRP A 216 -10.02 -15.83 -4.20
C TRP A 216 -9.04 -17.01 -4.30
N THR A 217 -9.34 -18.02 -5.13
CA THR A 217 -8.53 -19.23 -5.25
C THR A 217 -7.54 -19.18 -6.41
N LYS A 218 -7.67 -18.20 -7.29
CA LYS A 218 -6.85 -18.03 -8.51
C LYS A 218 -6.11 -16.71 -8.49
N VAL A 219 -5.00 -16.67 -9.24
CA VAL A 219 -4.27 -15.44 -9.55
C VAL A 219 -4.90 -14.81 -10.78
N ASP A 220 -5.08 -13.49 -10.79
CA ASP A 220 -5.60 -12.76 -11.94
C ASP A 220 -4.64 -12.89 -13.12
N ALA A 221 -5.15 -13.34 -14.27
CA ALA A 221 -4.33 -13.61 -15.44
C ALA A 221 -3.59 -12.37 -15.98
N ASN A 222 -4.11 -11.15 -15.79
CA ASN A 222 -3.37 -9.92 -16.12
C ASN A 222 -2.14 -9.70 -15.22
N MET A 223 -2.14 -10.23 -13.99
CA MET A 223 -1.02 -10.09 -13.05
C MET A 223 -0.01 -11.24 -13.15
N GLY A 224 -0.41 -12.38 -13.72
CA GLY A 224 0.46 -13.52 -13.99
C GLY A 224 -0.18 -14.85 -13.60
N SER A 225 0.66 -15.86 -13.38
CA SER A 225 0.22 -17.20 -12.97
C SER A 225 0.49 -17.50 -11.50
N LYS A 226 -0.10 -18.59 -10.99
CA LYS A 226 0.29 -19.16 -9.68
C LYS A 226 1.79 -19.46 -9.60
N ALA A 227 2.41 -19.86 -10.71
CA ALA A 227 3.84 -20.11 -10.78
C ALA A 227 4.64 -18.80 -10.67
N ASP A 228 4.17 -17.71 -11.28
CA ASP A 228 4.80 -16.39 -11.14
C ASP A 228 4.72 -15.87 -9.71
N LEU A 229 3.57 -16.03 -9.04
CA LEU A 229 3.42 -15.67 -7.63
C LEU A 229 4.39 -16.47 -6.74
N ALA A 230 4.46 -17.80 -6.95
CA ALA A 230 5.39 -18.65 -6.21
C ALA A 230 6.86 -18.25 -6.44
N ARG A 231 7.22 -17.95 -7.69
CA ARG A 231 8.56 -17.50 -8.07
C ARG A 231 8.89 -16.14 -7.44
N PHE A 232 7.98 -15.18 -7.46
CA PHE A 232 8.14 -13.87 -6.81
C PHE A 232 8.42 -14.04 -5.32
N ILE A 233 7.57 -14.80 -4.62
CA ILE A 233 7.71 -15.05 -3.18
C ILE A 233 9.04 -15.75 -2.88
N GLN A 234 9.39 -16.79 -3.64
CA GLN A 234 10.65 -17.52 -3.47
C GLN A 234 11.86 -16.59 -3.64
N GLN A 235 11.85 -15.75 -4.69
CA GLN A 235 12.95 -14.82 -4.98
C GLN A 235 13.05 -13.69 -3.95
N ALA A 236 11.92 -13.21 -3.43
CA ALA A 236 11.89 -12.24 -2.33
C ALA A 236 12.46 -12.86 -1.05
N HIS A 237 12.05 -14.08 -0.69
CA HIS A 237 12.54 -14.79 0.49
C HIS A 237 14.05 -15.07 0.43
N GLN A 238 14.59 -15.41 -0.75
CA GLN A 238 16.04 -15.57 -0.96
C GLN A 238 16.83 -14.29 -0.65
N ARG A 239 16.21 -13.12 -0.78
CA ARG A 239 16.78 -11.80 -0.46
C ARG A 239 16.49 -11.36 0.97
N GLY A 240 15.92 -12.22 1.81
CA GLY A 240 15.53 -11.90 3.18
C GLY A 240 14.30 -10.99 3.28
N MET A 241 13.55 -10.81 2.19
CA MET A 241 12.33 -10.01 2.19
C MET A 241 11.12 -10.85 2.59
N ARG A 242 10.10 -10.24 3.17
CA ARG A 242 8.75 -10.81 3.34
C ARG A 242 7.80 -10.25 2.28
N VAL A 243 6.78 -11.02 1.93
CA VAL A 243 5.73 -10.58 1.01
C VAL A 243 4.40 -10.54 1.77
N LEU A 244 3.74 -9.40 1.70
CA LEU A 244 2.34 -9.20 2.09
C LEU A 244 1.55 -8.91 0.83
N PHE A 245 0.31 -9.35 0.78
CA PHE A 245 -0.62 -8.88 -0.24
C PHE A 245 -1.97 -8.57 0.38
N ASP A 246 -2.69 -7.63 -0.24
CA ASP A 246 -4.03 -7.30 0.19
C ASP A 246 -4.98 -8.50 0.07
N VAL A 247 -5.84 -8.64 1.08
CA VAL A 247 -6.95 -9.59 1.05
C VAL A 247 -8.21 -8.84 1.43
N VAL A 248 -9.09 -8.64 0.44
CA VAL A 248 -10.39 -8.01 0.66
C VAL A 248 -11.42 -9.10 0.85
N MET A 249 -11.98 -9.18 2.06
CA MET A 249 -13.07 -10.12 2.39
C MET A 249 -14.41 -9.42 2.63
N ASN A 250 -14.44 -8.09 2.57
CA ASN A 250 -15.64 -7.32 2.84
C ASN A 250 -16.65 -7.36 1.69
N HIS A 251 -16.18 -7.48 0.45
CA HIS A 251 -17.01 -7.46 -0.75
C HIS A 251 -16.34 -8.24 -1.89
N THR A 252 -17.16 -8.65 -2.86
CA THR A 252 -16.74 -9.11 -4.20
C THR A 252 -16.59 -7.93 -5.15
N GLY A 253 -16.10 -8.19 -6.36
CA GLY A 253 -16.27 -7.29 -7.48
C GLY A 253 -17.73 -7.13 -7.87
N TYR A 254 -17.98 -6.12 -8.72
CA TYR A 254 -19.29 -5.90 -9.30
C TYR A 254 -19.60 -6.94 -10.35
N ALA A 255 -20.90 -7.23 -10.55
CA ALA A 255 -21.35 -7.93 -11.74
C ALA A 255 -21.04 -7.07 -12.98
N THR A 256 -20.25 -7.61 -13.90
CA THR A 256 -19.95 -6.95 -15.18
C THR A 256 -20.65 -7.67 -16.32
N LEU A 257 -20.83 -6.95 -17.44
CA LEU A 257 -21.32 -7.57 -18.67
C LEU A 257 -20.43 -8.74 -19.14
N ALA A 258 -19.11 -8.69 -18.89
CA ALA A 258 -18.20 -9.78 -19.22
C ALA A 258 -18.59 -11.05 -18.49
N ASP A 259 -18.67 -10.95 -17.16
CA ASP A 259 -18.88 -12.08 -16.27
C ASP A 259 -20.31 -12.63 -16.43
N MET A 260 -21.31 -11.76 -16.60
CA MET A 260 -22.69 -12.18 -16.90
C MET A 260 -22.76 -13.00 -18.18
N GLN A 261 -22.03 -12.58 -19.22
CA GLN A 261 -21.99 -13.30 -20.50
C GLN A 261 -21.25 -14.63 -20.38
N GLU A 262 -20.10 -14.64 -19.71
CA GLU A 262 -19.22 -15.81 -19.59
C GLU A 262 -19.83 -16.90 -18.71
N PHE A 263 -20.37 -16.53 -17.56
CA PHE A 263 -20.87 -17.47 -16.55
C PHE A 263 -22.38 -17.70 -16.64
N GLY A 264 -23.10 -16.94 -17.47
CA GLY A 264 -24.53 -17.14 -17.72
C GLY A 264 -25.40 -16.83 -16.50
N PHE A 265 -25.12 -15.74 -15.80
CA PHE A 265 -25.97 -15.24 -14.71
C PHE A 265 -26.55 -13.86 -15.01
N GLY A 266 -27.55 -13.49 -14.21
CA GLY A 266 -28.27 -12.22 -14.33
C GLY A 266 -29.26 -12.20 -15.49
N ALA A 267 -30.10 -11.17 -15.51
CA ALA A 267 -31.12 -10.99 -16.54
C ALA A 267 -30.97 -9.61 -17.20
N LEU A 268 -31.34 -9.53 -18.47
CA LEU A 268 -31.44 -8.27 -19.21
C LEU A 268 -32.90 -7.98 -19.56
N TYR A 269 -33.25 -6.70 -19.64
CA TYR A 269 -34.54 -6.27 -20.20
C TYR A 269 -34.60 -6.40 -21.74
N LEU A 270 -33.46 -6.71 -22.37
CA LEU A 270 -33.31 -6.81 -23.82
C LEU A 270 -33.79 -8.15 -24.36
N LYS A 271 -34.56 -8.13 -25.46
CA LYS A 271 -34.87 -9.34 -26.25
C LYS A 271 -33.64 -9.82 -27.03
N ALA A 272 -33.70 -11.02 -27.60
CA ALA A 272 -32.56 -11.64 -28.29
C ALA A 272 -32.01 -10.76 -29.43
N GLU A 273 -32.88 -10.18 -30.25
CA GLU A 273 -32.48 -9.32 -31.37
C GLU A 273 -31.88 -8.00 -30.89
N GLU A 274 -32.42 -7.45 -29.80
CA GLU A 274 -31.92 -6.21 -29.18
C GLU A 274 -30.57 -6.43 -28.49
N LYS A 275 -30.41 -7.56 -27.80
CA LYS A 275 -29.13 -7.97 -27.19
C LYS A 275 -28.03 -8.00 -28.24
N GLN A 276 -28.27 -8.65 -29.39
CA GLN A 276 -27.29 -8.70 -30.48
C GLN A 276 -27.00 -7.31 -31.06
N ARG A 277 -28.03 -6.47 -31.24
CA ARG A 277 -27.87 -5.13 -31.82
C ARG A 277 -27.15 -4.15 -30.87
N ILE A 278 -27.44 -4.22 -29.57
CA ILE A 278 -26.94 -3.26 -28.57
C ILE A 278 -25.60 -3.71 -27.99
N LEU A 279 -25.52 -4.94 -27.50
CA LEU A 279 -24.33 -5.45 -26.79
C LEU A 279 -23.34 -6.17 -27.73
N GLY A 280 -23.79 -6.54 -28.94
CA GLY A 280 -22.98 -7.29 -29.88
C GLY A 280 -22.73 -8.74 -29.46
N GLU A 281 -21.76 -9.36 -30.13
CA GLU A 281 -21.33 -10.73 -29.82
C GLU A 281 -20.51 -10.80 -28.51
N HIS A 282 -19.68 -9.80 -28.23
CA HIS A 282 -18.90 -9.69 -27.00
C HIS A 282 -19.34 -8.47 -26.20
N TRP A 283 -20.07 -8.69 -25.11
CA TRP A 283 -20.69 -7.62 -24.34
C TRP A 283 -19.66 -6.66 -23.72
N THR A 284 -18.43 -7.11 -23.52
CA THR A 284 -17.30 -6.29 -23.05
C THR A 284 -16.92 -5.16 -24.01
N THR A 285 -17.27 -5.30 -25.28
CA THR A 285 -16.98 -4.32 -26.33
C THR A 285 -18.03 -3.22 -26.42
N TRP A 286 -19.13 -3.31 -25.64
CA TRP A 286 -20.14 -2.28 -25.58
C TRP A 286 -19.53 -0.92 -25.22
N LYS A 287 -20.01 0.13 -25.87
CA LYS A 287 -19.63 1.52 -25.63
C LYS A 287 -20.88 2.40 -25.56
N PRO A 288 -20.85 3.47 -24.75
CA PRO A 288 -21.96 4.42 -24.72
C PRO A 288 -22.18 5.08 -26.08
N GLY A 289 -23.45 5.17 -26.51
CA GLY A 289 -23.86 6.00 -27.64
C GLY A 289 -23.92 7.50 -27.30
N GLU A 290 -24.35 8.34 -28.26
CA GLU A 290 -24.31 9.81 -28.17
C GLU A 290 -24.98 10.44 -26.92
N ARG A 291 -25.92 9.74 -26.29
CA ARG A 291 -26.65 10.20 -25.09
C ARG A 291 -26.46 9.29 -23.88
N GLN A 292 -25.47 8.42 -23.94
CA GLN A 292 -25.17 7.45 -22.89
C GLN A 292 -23.81 7.73 -22.27
N ASN A 293 -23.58 7.14 -21.11
CA ASN A 293 -22.29 7.13 -20.44
C ASN A 293 -21.96 5.69 -20.01
N TRP A 294 -20.82 5.48 -19.38
CA TRP A 294 -20.40 4.13 -18.96
C TRP A 294 -21.25 3.56 -17.81
N HIS A 295 -22.19 4.30 -17.22
CA HIS A 295 -23.21 3.73 -16.34
C HIS A 295 -24.44 3.22 -17.09
N SER A 296 -24.71 3.70 -18.31
CA SER A 296 -25.94 3.38 -19.05
C SER A 296 -26.10 1.90 -19.38
N PHE A 297 -25.06 1.08 -19.28
CA PHE A 297 -25.23 -0.37 -19.43
C PHE A 297 -26.14 -0.98 -18.33
N ASN A 298 -26.17 -0.36 -17.14
CA ASN A 298 -27.02 -0.80 -16.03
C ASN A 298 -28.51 -0.69 -16.38
N ASP A 299 -28.88 0.21 -17.29
CA ASP A 299 -30.28 0.39 -17.73
C ASP A 299 -30.81 -0.86 -18.46
N TYR A 300 -29.90 -1.70 -18.98
CA TYR A 300 -30.26 -2.95 -19.65
C TYR A 300 -30.41 -4.12 -18.69
N ILE A 301 -29.94 -3.99 -17.45
CA ILE A 301 -29.84 -5.09 -16.49
C ILE A 301 -31.07 -5.13 -15.58
N ASN A 302 -31.72 -6.29 -15.51
CA ASN A 302 -32.81 -6.55 -14.59
C ASN A 302 -32.27 -7.08 -13.25
N PHE A 303 -31.93 -6.16 -12.34
CA PHE A 303 -31.50 -6.48 -10.98
C PHE A 303 -32.62 -7.04 -10.08
N ALA A 304 -33.89 -6.96 -10.50
CA ALA A 304 -35.02 -7.44 -9.71
C ALA A 304 -35.29 -8.95 -9.87
N ASP A 305 -34.74 -9.58 -10.92
CA ASP A 305 -34.93 -11.01 -11.18
C ASP A 305 -34.06 -11.89 -10.27
N LYS A 306 -34.53 -12.11 -9.04
CA LYS A 306 -33.81 -12.90 -8.04
C LYS A 306 -33.39 -14.29 -8.54
N GLN A 307 -34.14 -14.92 -9.45
CA GLN A 307 -33.82 -16.26 -9.95
C GLN A 307 -32.62 -16.21 -10.89
N ALA A 308 -32.58 -15.24 -11.80
CA ALA A 308 -31.45 -15.06 -12.71
C ALA A 308 -30.13 -14.75 -11.98
N TRP A 309 -30.21 -14.10 -10.81
CA TRP A 309 -29.07 -13.73 -9.98
C TRP A 309 -28.63 -14.79 -8.96
N GLN A 310 -29.29 -15.97 -8.89
CA GLN A 310 -28.92 -17.01 -7.91
C GLN A 310 -27.51 -17.60 -8.13
N ASN A 311 -27.02 -17.52 -9.36
CA ASN A 311 -25.72 -18.07 -9.76
C ASN A 311 -24.60 -17.02 -9.78
N TRP A 312 -24.87 -15.80 -9.30
CA TRP A 312 -23.86 -14.77 -9.11
C TRP A 312 -23.14 -14.94 -7.77
#